data_AF-A0A365QRC2-F1
#
_entry.id   AF-A0A365QRC2-F1
#
_cell.length_a   1.000
_cell.length_b   1.000
_cell.length_c   1.000
_cell.angle_alpha   90.00
_cell.angle_beta   90.00
_cell.angle_gamma   90.00
#
_symmetry.space_group_name_H-M   'P 1'
#
loop_
_entity.id
_entity.type
_entity.pdbx_description
1 polymer ?
#
loop_
_entity_poly.entity_id
_entity_poly.type
_entity_poly.pdbx_seq_one_letter_code
_entity_poly.pdbx_strand_id
1 'polypeptide(L)'
;MTNLIRFRVRPVFHGSDLLVEVLDDHRAADFPSIAAILQDALHAVEVPHPHGLDEPVVAMFHDRYFSYWTYARGHYEIDDDIWGLFVTASIDNSSVIADIESALLSTGKFVKEYVDFRKFE
;
A
#
# COMPACT_ATOMS: atom_id res chain seq x y z
N MET A 1 -25.99 1.19 -2.51
CA MET A 1 -24.95 0.14 -2.44
C MET A 1 -23.63 0.87 -2.52
N THR A 2 -22.86 0.88 -1.45
CA THR A 2 -21.47 1.36 -1.51
C THR A 2 -20.69 0.35 -2.34
N ASN A 3 -20.04 0.79 -3.41
CA ASN A 3 -19.12 -0.08 -4.14
C ASN A 3 -17.92 -0.35 -3.23
N LEU A 4 -17.57 -1.63 -3.04
CA LEU A 4 -16.39 -1.99 -2.26
C LEU A 4 -15.14 -1.71 -3.09
N ILE A 5 -14.12 -1.15 -2.43
CA ILE A 5 -12.82 -0.88 -3.04
C ILE A 5 -12.09 -2.19 -3.22
N ARG A 6 -11.67 -2.49 -4.45
CA ARG A 6 -10.91 -3.72 -4.72
C ARG A 6 -9.44 -3.47 -4.47
N PHE A 7 -8.74 -4.48 -3.96
CA PHE A 7 -7.28 -4.51 -3.96
C PHE A 7 -6.79 -5.90 -4.34
N ARG A 8 -5.55 -5.99 -4.81
CA ARG A 8 -4.89 -7.26 -5.12
C ARG A 8 -3.54 -7.36 -4.44
N VAL A 9 -3.18 -8.58 -4.04
CA VAL A 9 -1.82 -8.91 -3.60
C VAL A 9 -1.14 -9.65 -4.74
N ARG A 10 -0.03 -9.13 -5.25
CA ARG A 10 0.69 -9.70 -6.38
C ARG A 10 2.20 -9.46 -6.26
N PRO A 11 3.04 -10.19 -7.03
CA PRO A 11 4.45 -9.89 -7.08
C PRO A 11 4.73 -8.49 -7.65
N VAL A 12 5.80 -7.87 -7.16
CA VAL A 12 6.43 -6.71 -7.79
C VAL A 12 6.96 -7.12 -9.17
N PHE A 13 7.05 -6.16 -10.09
CA PHE A 13 7.58 -6.44 -11.43
C PHE A 13 9.06 -6.87 -11.33
N HIS A 14 9.41 -8.00 -11.94
CA HIS A 14 10.75 -8.62 -11.87
C HIS A 14 11.28 -8.95 -10.46
N GLY A 15 10.41 -9.17 -9.47
CA GLY A 15 10.83 -9.58 -8.12
C GLY A 15 9.90 -10.60 -7.47
N SER A 16 10.40 -11.24 -6.41
CA SER A 16 9.63 -12.19 -5.60
C SER A 16 8.83 -11.54 -4.48
N ASP A 17 9.09 -10.27 -4.19
CA ASP A 17 8.36 -9.52 -3.17
C ASP A 17 6.93 -9.25 -3.61
N LEU A 18 6.01 -9.23 -2.64
CA LEU A 18 4.61 -8.91 -2.84
C LEU A 18 4.36 -7.41 -2.65
N LEU A 19 3.36 -6.92 -3.36
CA LEU A 19 2.77 -5.62 -3.13
C LEU A 19 1.25 -5.73 -2.99
N VAL A 20 0.66 -4.80 -2.25
CA VAL A 20 -0.76 -4.52 -2.29
C VAL A 20 -0.98 -3.44 -3.33
N GLU A 21 -1.88 -3.68 -4.29
CA GLU A 21 -2.33 -2.68 -5.25
C GLU A 21 -3.81 -2.42 -5.06
N VAL A 22 -4.16 -1.16 -4.85
CA VAL A 22 -5.56 -0.71 -4.79
C VAL A 22 -6.07 -0.46 -6.21
N LEU A 23 -7.26 -1.01 -6.52
CA LEU A 23 -7.87 -1.03 -7.85
C LEU A 23 -9.10 -0.10 -7.91
N ASP A 24 -8.94 1.13 -7.44
CA ASP A 24 -9.98 2.15 -7.44
C ASP A 24 -9.37 3.56 -7.59
N ASP A 25 -10.21 4.56 -7.83
CA ASP A 25 -9.78 5.96 -7.91
C ASP A 25 -9.44 6.50 -6.52
N HIS A 26 -8.18 6.33 -6.14
CA HIS A 26 -7.67 6.80 -4.85
C HIS A 26 -7.59 8.34 -4.73
N ARG A 27 -7.90 9.08 -5.81
CA ARG A 27 -8.00 10.55 -5.80
C ARG A 27 -9.43 11.05 -5.63
N ALA A 28 -10.42 10.16 -5.63
CA ALA A 28 -11.79 10.52 -5.32
C ALA A 28 -11.89 11.12 -3.90
N ALA A 29 -12.71 12.17 -3.74
CA ALA A 29 -12.78 12.91 -2.47
C ALA A 29 -13.31 12.06 -1.28
N ASP A 30 -14.03 10.99 -1.57
CA ASP A 30 -14.57 10.03 -0.60
C ASP A 30 -13.70 8.78 -0.44
N PHE A 31 -12.57 8.70 -1.14
CA PHE A 31 -11.65 7.59 -1.02
C PHE A 31 -11.04 7.54 0.41
N PRO A 32 -11.08 6.38 1.09
CA PRO A 32 -10.56 6.27 2.44
C PRO A 32 -9.03 6.30 2.47
N SER A 33 -8.45 7.13 3.34
CA SER A 33 -7.00 7.20 3.52
C SER A 33 -6.42 5.87 4.01
N ILE A 34 -5.61 5.23 3.16
CA ILE A 34 -4.88 4.00 3.51
C ILE A 34 -3.94 4.25 4.68
N ALA A 35 -3.22 5.38 4.67
CA ALA A 35 -2.32 5.78 5.76
C ALA A 35 -3.06 5.83 7.10
N ALA A 36 -4.22 6.48 7.16
CA ALA A 36 -5.01 6.56 8.39
C ALA A 36 -5.54 5.18 8.84
N ILE A 37 -5.95 4.32 7.90
CA ILE A 37 -6.40 2.95 8.22
C ILE A 37 -5.24 2.14 8.83
N LEU A 38 -4.06 2.19 8.23
CA LEU A 38 -2.90 1.42 8.70
C LEU A 38 -2.34 1.99 10.00
N GLN A 39 -2.36 3.30 10.18
CA GLN A 39 -2.04 3.94 11.44
C GLN A 39 -2.95 3.46 12.58
N ASP A 40 -4.27 3.40 12.36
CA ASP A 40 -5.22 2.93 13.37
C ASP A 40 -5.07 1.43 13.65
N ALA A 41 -5.08 0.61 12.60
CA ALA A 41 -5.12 -0.85 12.72
C ALA A 41 -3.79 -1.47 13.17
N LEU A 42 -2.66 -0.91 12.74
CA LEU A 42 -1.32 -1.45 13.04
C LEU A 42 -0.56 -0.63 14.09
N HIS A 43 -1.15 0.49 14.55
CA HIS A 43 -0.44 1.51 15.33
C HIS A 43 0.83 2.00 14.62
N ALA A 44 0.76 2.09 13.29
CA ALA A 44 1.89 2.50 12.48
C ALA A 44 2.17 4.00 12.64
N VAL A 45 3.44 4.37 12.54
CA VAL A 45 3.91 5.75 12.62
C VAL A 45 4.75 6.05 11.39
N GLU A 46 4.49 7.20 10.78
CA GLU A 46 5.29 7.71 9.67
C GLU A 46 6.69 8.10 10.17
N VAL A 47 7.72 7.70 9.42
CA VAL A 47 9.13 7.97 9.71
C VAL A 47 9.82 8.45 8.42
N PRO A 48 10.94 9.19 8.52
CA PRO A 48 11.66 9.63 7.34
C PRO A 48 12.04 8.47 6.42
N HIS A 49 11.87 8.67 5.12
CA HIS A 49 12.20 7.65 4.14
C HIS A 49 13.71 7.36 4.16
N PRO A 50 14.16 6.09 4.25
CA PRO A 50 15.59 5.76 4.36
C PRO A 50 16.42 6.19 3.14
N HIS A 51 15.74 6.40 2.01
CA HIS A 51 16.33 6.88 0.74
C HIS A 51 15.95 8.32 0.39
N GLY A 52 15.26 9.06 1.26
CA GLY A 52 14.83 10.44 1.01
C GLY A 52 13.80 10.57 -0.13
N LEU A 53 12.98 9.54 -0.38
CA LEU A 53 11.95 9.58 -1.43
C LEU A 53 10.71 10.39 -1.04
N ASP A 54 10.57 10.70 0.25
CA ASP A 54 9.55 11.57 0.84
C ASP A 54 9.89 13.07 0.70
N GLU A 55 11.03 13.41 0.07
CA GLU A 55 11.40 14.81 -0.17
C GLU A 55 10.41 15.47 -1.16
N PRO A 56 9.88 16.67 -0.86
CA PRO A 56 8.89 17.34 -1.73
C PRO A 56 9.35 17.56 -3.17
N VAL A 57 10.67 17.74 -3.36
CA VAL A 57 11.29 17.88 -4.68
C VAL A 57 11.15 16.58 -5.47
N VAL A 58 11.42 15.43 -4.86
CA VAL A 58 11.26 14.11 -5.48
C VAL A 58 9.80 13.89 -5.87
N ALA A 59 8.87 14.16 -4.95
CA ALA A 59 7.45 13.99 -5.24
C ALA A 59 6.96 14.86 -6.41
N MET A 60 7.44 16.10 -6.51
CA MET A 60 7.11 17.00 -7.61
C MET A 60 7.71 16.56 -8.95
N PHE A 61 8.92 15.98 -8.95
CA PHE A 61 9.56 15.51 -10.19
C PHE A 61 8.96 14.22 -10.73
N HIS A 62 8.39 13.38 -9.86
CA HIS A 62 7.88 12.06 -10.21
C HIS A 62 6.36 11.96 -10.26
N ASP A 63 5.63 13.03 -9.90
CA ASP A 63 4.16 13.02 -9.72
C ASP A 63 3.69 11.88 -8.79
N ARG A 64 4.54 11.51 -7.83
CA ARG A 64 4.42 10.30 -7.00
C ARG A 64 4.83 10.64 -5.58
N TYR A 65 3.97 10.37 -4.61
CA TYR A 65 4.22 10.64 -3.22
C TYR A 65 4.55 9.35 -2.47
N PHE A 66 5.74 9.28 -1.89
CA PHE A 66 6.17 8.17 -1.06
C PHE A 66 6.07 8.57 0.41
N SER A 67 5.57 7.66 1.24
CA SER A 67 5.67 7.76 2.69
C SER A 67 6.14 6.45 3.28
N TYR A 68 6.98 6.52 4.31
CA TYR A 68 7.57 5.35 4.95
C TYR A 68 7.06 5.21 6.37
N TRP A 69 6.70 4.00 6.75
CA TRP A 69 5.99 3.73 8.00
C TRP A 69 6.64 2.60 8.78
N THR A 70 6.60 2.71 10.10
CA THR A 70 7.03 1.65 11.02
C THR A 70 5.91 1.25 11.95
N TYR A 71 5.86 -0.04 12.30
CA TYR A 71 4.98 -0.58 13.31
C TYR A 71 5.67 -1.75 14.02
N ALA A 72 5.01 -2.35 15.02
CA ALA A 72 5.62 -3.35 15.90
C ALA A 72 6.23 -4.56 15.18
N ARG A 73 5.78 -4.90 13.96
CA ARG A 73 6.24 -6.08 13.22
C ARG A 73 7.02 -5.77 11.94
N GLY A 74 7.31 -4.50 11.65
CA GLY A 74 8.14 -4.16 10.49
C GLY A 74 7.98 -2.74 9.97
N HIS A 75 8.33 -2.59 8.69
CA HIS A 75 8.26 -1.34 7.95
C HIS A 75 7.57 -1.57 6.61
N TYR A 76 6.91 -0.54 6.11
CA TYR A 76 6.32 -0.54 4.78
C TYR A 76 6.36 0.86 4.17
N GLU A 77 6.26 0.90 2.86
CA GLU A 77 6.16 2.11 2.05
C GLU A 77 4.76 2.19 1.46
N ILE A 78 4.13 3.35 1.54
CA ILE A 78 2.96 3.69 0.72
C ILE A 78 3.46 4.53 -0.43
N ASP A 79 3.11 4.08 -1.62
CA ASP A 79 3.40 4.72 -2.88
C ASP A 79 2.09 5.19 -3.52
N ASP A 80 1.87 6.49 -3.49
CA ASP A 80 0.75 7.19 -4.10
C ASP A 80 1.19 7.82 -5.43
N ASP A 81 1.11 7.02 -6.49
CA ASP A 81 1.31 7.44 -7.88
C ASP A 81 0.00 7.96 -8.48
N ILE A 82 0.09 8.89 -9.43
CA ILE A 82 -1.08 9.44 -10.12
C ILE A 82 -1.97 8.36 -10.77
N TRP A 83 -1.40 7.20 -11.12
CA TRP A 83 -2.11 6.08 -11.76
C TRP A 83 -2.43 4.91 -10.82
N GLY A 84 -1.92 4.91 -9.59
CA GLY A 84 -2.09 3.76 -8.71
C GLY A 84 -1.60 3.99 -7.29
N LEU A 85 -2.19 3.24 -6.38
CA LEU A 85 -1.82 3.26 -4.97
C LEU A 85 -1.32 1.89 -4.55
N PHE A 86 -0.06 1.86 -4.10
CA PHE A 86 0.65 0.63 -3.76
C PHE A 86 1.13 0.67 -2.32
N VAL A 87 1.18 -0.50 -1.69
CA VAL A 87 1.87 -0.68 -0.41
C VAL A 87 2.88 -1.82 -0.55
N THR A 88 4.13 -1.54 -0.20
CA THR A 88 5.25 -2.48 -0.33
C THR A 88 6.03 -2.59 0.98
N ALA A 89 6.77 -3.67 1.16
CA ALA A 89 7.64 -3.88 2.31
C ALA A 89 8.90 -4.62 1.87
N SER A 90 10.08 -4.11 2.23
CA SER A 90 11.37 -4.68 1.76
C SER A 90 11.91 -5.80 2.65
N ILE A 91 11.40 -5.93 3.89
CA ILE A 91 11.83 -6.93 4.88
C ILE A 91 10.59 -7.62 5.42
N ASP A 92 10.66 -8.95 5.60
CA ASP A 92 9.52 -9.78 6.05
C ASP A 92 8.24 -9.53 5.23
N ASN A 93 8.43 -9.26 3.93
CA ASN A 93 7.44 -8.75 3.01
C ASN A 93 6.09 -9.50 3.12
N SER A 94 6.11 -10.83 3.05
CA SER A 94 4.87 -11.63 3.09
C SER A 94 4.09 -11.45 4.40
N SER A 95 4.78 -11.28 5.53
CA SER A 95 4.12 -11.07 6.83
C SER A 95 3.54 -9.66 6.93
N VAL A 96 4.30 -8.64 6.49
CA VAL A 96 3.84 -7.25 6.50
C VAL A 96 2.66 -7.05 5.56
N ILE A 97 2.71 -7.64 4.36
CA ILE A 97 1.63 -7.61 3.38
C ILE A 97 0.37 -8.32 3.90
N ALA A 98 0.52 -9.44 4.64
CA ALA A 98 -0.61 -10.11 5.27
C ALA A 98 -1.27 -9.24 6.37
N ASP A 99 -0.48 -8.49 7.14
CA ASP A 99 -0.99 -7.57 8.15
C ASP A 99 -1.76 -6.40 7.50
N ILE A 100 -1.23 -5.83 6.43
CA ILE A 100 -1.88 -4.78 5.63
C ILE A 100 -3.19 -5.30 5.03
N GLU A 101 -3.17 -6.49 4.42
CA GLU A 101 -4.37 -7.13 3.88
C GLU A 101 -5.45 -7.27 4.96
N SER A 102 -5.09 -7.78 6.14
CA SER A 102 -6.02 -7.93 7.26
C SER A 102 -6.57 -6.58 7.73
N ALA A 103 -5.74 -5.53 7.78
CA ALA A 103 -6.14 -4.19 8.16
C ALA A 103 -7.14 -3.58 7.17
N LEU A 104 -6.92 -3.73 5.86
CA LEU A 104 -7.85 -3.23 4.84
C LEU A 104 -9.19 -3.95 4.90
N LEU A 105 -9.17 -5.29 5.00
CA LEU A 105 -10.38 -6.11 5.05
C LEU A 105 -11.23 -5.84 6.30
N SER A 106 -10.61 -5.56 7.44
CA SER A 106 -11.32 -5.32 8.71
C SER A 106 -12.22 -4.08 8.69
N THR A 107 -11.92 -3.11 7.81
CA THR A 107 -12.75 -1.90 7.64
C THR A 107 -14.12 -2.17 7.01
N GLY A 108 -14.30 -3.33 6.36
CA GLY A 108 -15.49 -3.64 5.56
C GLY A 108 -15.67 -2.78 4.30
N LYS A 109 -14.72 -1.88 3.98
CA LYS A 109 -14.73 -1.05 2.77
C LYS A 109 -13.98 -1.69 1.59
N PHE A 110 -13.08 -2.63 1.90
CA PHE A 110 -12.21 -3.26 0.92
C PHE A 110 -12.59 -4.72 0.69
N VAL A 111 -12.34 -5.20 -0.53
CA VAL A 111 -12.43 -6.61 -0.90
C VAL A 111 -11.20 -7.02 -1.70
N LYS A 112 -10.66 -8.21 -1.40
CA LYS A 112 -9.52 -8.76 -2.13
C LYS A 112 -9.97 -9.37 -3.45
N GLU A 113 -9.34 -8.96 -4.54
CA GLU A 113 -9.42 -9.63 -5.84
C GLU A 113 -8.37 -10.74 -5.90
N TYR A 114 -8.79 -11.94 -6.32
CA TYR A 114 -7.89 -13.08 -6.47
C TYR A 114 -6.95 -12.88 -7.66
N VAL A 115 -5.65 -13.11 -7.44
CA VAL A 115 -4.62 -13.02 -8.47
C VAL A 115 -4.15 -14.40 -8.88
N ASP A 116 -4.12 -14.65 -10.19
CA ASP A 116 -3.46 -15.81 -10.75
C ASP A 116 -1.96 -15.54 -10.90
N PHE A 117 -1.17 -16.06 -9.96
CA PHE A 117 0.28 -15.85 -9.90
C PHE A 117 1.04 -16.42 -11.11
N ARG A 118 0.46 -17.38 -11.84
CA ARG A 118 1.05 -17.95 -13.07
C ARG A 118 1.22 -16.93 -14.19
N LYS A 119 0.58 -15.77 -14.09
CA LYS A 119 0.71 -14.68 -15.06
C LYS A 119 1.95 -13.79 -14.82
N PHE A 120 2.70 -14.07 -13.75
CA PHE A 120 3.83 -13.26 -13.28
C PHE A 120 5.13 -14.09 -13.14
N GLU A 121 5.10 -15.37 -13.52
CA GLU A 121 6.27 -16.25 -13.71
C GLU A 121 6.76 -16.21 -15.17
#